data_AF-A0A522VGL0-F1
#
_entry.id   AF-A0A522VGL0-F1
#
_cell.length_a   1.000
_cell.length_b   1.000
_cell.length_c   1.000
_cell.angle_alpha   90.00
_cell.angle_beta   90.00
_cell.angle_gamma   90.00
#
_symmetry.space_group_name_H-M   'P 1'
#
loop_
_entity.id
_entity.type
_entity.pdbx_description
1 polymer ?
#
loop_
_entity_poly.entity_id
_entity_poly.type
_entity_poly.pdbx_seq_one_letter_code
_entity_poly.pdbx_strand_id
1 'polypeptide(L)'
;MNRTPAASLVKSNLTAFPSLFGTSCRVLFCSLLFIMGGCMSNTAMPVNDTSAFSYAAISFTPDSQKLVFNRCQESDSCYIHILDLKTKALSYYRSPADQEWYAAKISPSGEQVVFVMAPMTSGYLPKEDKNRLYSDFGNAQIAIMDANGSNVRLLTHSKGYKMAPNFSWSGKKVIFAQGDMRKPGSKTIASHLDAYEIDLENGHIQRLTNFRFFQMGRPSYLPGDKQFVVDGDGPSKFPGIAENDISTIDILRAFEKKHRNSQFYIFNVGTEAQALEPKFDQLKGAKSSMADAQGNLYFRAQPSSADRVKLYRSDTKGSLDSWELPNMQLWFSEISPNGRLFAVISRAVYPGDLNSIHVFDLAGGKWEEISLPADANPIKP
;
A
#
# COMPACT_ATOMS: atom_id res chain seq x y z
N MET A 1 21.43 15.66 -62.27
CA MET A 1 19.96 15.73 -62.25
C MET A 1 19.41 14.37 -61.86
N ASN A 2 18.47 14.37 -60.93
CA ASN A 2 17.93 13.25 -60.16
C ASN A 2 17.51 12.02 -60.97
N ARG A 3 17.78 10.82 -60.43
CA ARG A 3 16.76 9.84 -59.98
C ARG A 3 17.41 8.61 -59.31
N THR A 4 16.76 8.18 -58.23
CA THR A 4 16.93 6.96 -57.41
C THR A 4 17.26 5.67 -58.16
N PRO A 5 17.79 4.66 -57.43
CA PRO A 5 17.21 3.32 -57.54
C PRO A 5 16.90 2.66 -56.19
N ALA A 6 15.90 1.79 -56.27
CA ALA A 6 15.26 1.01 -55.23
C ALA A 6 16.15 -0.12 -54.70
N ALA A 7 15.93 -0.46 -53.42
CA ALA A 7 16.50 -1.64 -52.77
C ALA A 7 15.80 -2.91 -53.28
N SER A 8 16.61 -3.85 -53.77
CA SER A 8 16.19 -5.17 -54.24
C SER A 8 16.06 -6.15 -53.07
N LEU A 9 14.94 -6.89 -53.09
CA LEU A 9 14.70 -8.11 -52.32
C LEU A 9 15.80 -9.17 -52.54
N VAL A 10 16.25 -9.80 -51.46
CA VAL A 10 16.86 -11.13 -51.51
C VAL A 10 15.88 -12.13 -50.88
N LYS A 11 15.42 -13.06 -51.72
CA LYS A 11 14.68 -14.27 -51.36
C LYS A 11 15.64 -15.44 -51.16
N SER A 12 15.11 -16.45 -50.46
CA SER A 12 15.43 -17.89 -50.54
C SER A 12 16.45 -18.39 -49.49
N ASN A 13 16.28 -19.54 -48.82
CA ASN A 13 15.57 -20.76 -49.20
C ASN A 13 14.89 -21.47 -48.01
N LEU A 14 13.70 -21.99 -48.27
CA LEU A 14 13.07 -23.08 -47.52
C LEU A 14 13.73 -24.41 -47.91
N THR A 15 13.94 -25.28 -46.94
CA THR A 15 13.88 -26.74 -47.11
C THR A 15 13.01 -27.31 -45.99
N ALA A 16 12.18 -28.28 -46.35
CA ALA A 16 11.03 -28.72 -45.57
C ALA A 16 11.09 -30.23 -45.21
N PHE A 17 10.33 -30.57 -44.16
CA PHE A 17 9.71 -31.85 -43.77
C PHE A 17 10.55 -33.00 -43.15
N PRO A 18 9.95 -33.90 -42.30
CA PRO A 18 8.51 -34.12 -42.09
C PRO A 18 7.97 -34.12 -40.64
N SER A 19 6.64 -34.10 -40.62
CA SER A 19 5.64 -34.24 -39.55
C SER A 19 5.81 -35.43 -38.61
N LEU A 20 5.32 -35.27 -37.37
CA LEU A 20 4.55 -36.31 -36.66
C LEU A 20 3.58 -35.62 -35.66
N PHE A 21 2.30 -35.91 -35.84
CA PHE A 21 1.19 -35.58 -34.96
C PHE A 21 1.36 -36.24 -33.58
N GLY A 22 0.97 -35.53 -32.52
CA GLY A 22 0.93 -36.06 -31.15
C GLY A 22 -0.01 -35.24 -30.28
N THR A 23 -1.31 -35.54 -30.39
CA THR A 23 -2.40 -35.12 -29.51
C THR A 23 -2.28 -35.75 -28.11
N SER A 24 -2.55 -34.97 -27.06
CA SER A 24 -3.11 -35.36 -25.73
C SER A 24 -2.97 -34.13 -24.81
N CYS A 25 -4.00 -33.39 -24.39
CA CYS A 25 -5.29 -33.75 -23.78
C CYS A 25 -5.17 -34.83 -22.71
N ARG A 26 -4.87 -34.44 -21.47
CA ARG A 26 -5.04 -35.19 -20.21
C ARG A 26 -4.87 -34.23 -19.01
N VAL A 27 -5.67 -34.21 -17.95
CA VAL A 27 -6.90 -34.90 -17.55
C VAL A 27 -7.57 -34.01 -16.50
N LEU A 28 -8.87 -33.77 -16.71
CA LEU A 28 -9.83 -33.34 -15.70
C LEU A 28 -10.00 -34.51 -14.70
N PHE A 29 -9.60 -34.36 -13.44
CA PHE A 29 -9.97 -35.33 -12.41
C PHE A 29 -11.38 -35.01 -11.90
N CYS A 30 -12.38 -35.40 -12.70
CA CYS A 30 -13.72 -35.67 -12.22
C CYS A 30 -13.72 -37.09 -11.65
N SER A 31 -13.75 -37.21 -10.33
CA SER A 31 -14.17 -38.44 -9.64
C SER A 31 -15.51 -38.17 -8.99
N LEU A 32 -16.56 -38.68 -9.63
CA LEU A 32 -17.93 -38.75 -9.15
C LEU A 32 -18.24 -40.23 -8.86
N LEU A 33 -19.08 -40.46 -7.83
CA LEU A 33 -19.69 -41.72 -7.34
C LEU A 33 -18.84 -42.47 -6.29
N PHE A 34 -19.34 -42.79 -5.09
CA PHE A 34 -20.66 -43.29 -4.76
C PHE A 34 -21.24 -42.71 -3.45
N ILE A 35 -22.55 -42.47 -3.49
CA ILE A 35 -23.42 -42.32 -2.34
C ILE A 35 -23.56 -43.71 -1.70
N MET A 36 -23.14 -43.85 -0.44
CA MET A 36 -23.67 -44.83 0.49
C MET A 36 -24.10 -44.06 1.73
N GLY A 37 -25.42 -43.97 1.90
CA GLY A 37 -26.04 -43.35 3.05
C GLY A 37 -25.66 -44.07 4.34
N GLY A 38 -25.08 -43.31 5.28
CA GLY A 38 -25.03 -43.64 6.68
C GLY A 38 -25.59 -42.46 7.44
N CYS A 39 -26.77 -42.61 8.02
CA CYS A 39 -27.32 -41.65 8.98
C CYS A 39 -26.30 -41.45 10.11
N MET A 40 -25.67 -40.29 10.15
CA MET A 40 -25.03 -39.79 11.36
C MET A 40 -25.71 -38.49 11.76
N SER A 41 -26.27 -38.56 12.96
CA SER A 41 -26.93 -37.52 13.72
C SER A 41 -26.27 -36.16 13.58
N ASN A 42 -27.11 -35.14 13.41
CA ASN A 42 -26.84 -33.73 13.68
C ASN A 42 -26.21 -33.57 15.06
N THR A 43 -24.89 -33.65 15.13
CA THR A 43 -24.12 -32.94 16.13
C THR A 43 -23.66 -31.68 15.43
N ALA A 44 -24.32 -30.57 15.75
CA ALA A 44 -23.82 -29.27 15.39
C ALA A 44 -22.35 -29.22 15.79
N MET A 45 -21.46 -29.02 14.82
CA MET A 45 -20.10 -28.63 15.15
C MET A 45 -20.22 -27.38 16.03
N PRO A 46 -19.47 -27.29 17.14
CA PRO A 46 -19.45 -26.06 17.91
C PRO A 46 -19.02 -24.96 16.94
N VAL A 47 -19.86 -23.92 16.83
CA VAL A 47 -19.49 -22.65 16.20
C VAL A 47 -18.28 -22.16 16.99
N ASN A 48 -17.08 -22.38 16.45
CA ASN A 48 -15.86 -21.88 17.06
C ASN A 48 -15.96 -20.36 17.14
N ASP A 49 -15.65 -19.86 18.33
CA ASP A 49 -15.62 -18.47 18.77
C ASP A 49 -15.16 -17.48 17.68
N THR A 50 -16.04 -16.56 17.28
CA THR A 50 -15.87 -15.59 16.19
C THR A 50 -15.03 -14.36 16.61
N SER A 51 -13.88 -14.61 17.24
CA SER A 51 -12.96 -13.57 17.73
C SER A 51 -11.76 -13.33 16.79
N ALA A 52 -11.95 -13.53 15.49
CA ALA A 52 -10.91 -13.33 14.50
C ALA A 52 -10.73 -11.83 14.18
N PHE A 53 -9.51 -11.33 14.36
CA PHE A 53 -9.14 -9.94 14.07
C PHE A 53 -8.20 -9.85 12.87
N SER A 54 -8.42 -8.85 12.01
CA SER A 54 -7.48 -8.47 10.95
C SER A 54 -6.91 -7.07 11.17
N TYR A 55 -5.67 -6.86 10.73
CA TYR A 55 -4.93 -5.61 10.93
C TYR A 55 -4.61 -4.89 9.61
N ALA A 56 -4.59 -3.56 9.61
CA ALA A 56 -4.17 -2.80 8.45
C ALA A 56 -3.52 -1.46 8.81
N ALA A 57 -2.83 -0.86 7.82
CA ALA A 57 -2.36 0.53 7.84
C ALA A 57 -1.60 0.96 9.11
N ILE A 58 -0.53 0.21 9.42
CA ILE A 58 0.36 0.47 10.56
C ILE A 58 1.15 1.77 10.43
N SER A 59 1.39 2.43 11.55
CA SER A 59 2.32 3.54 11.69
C SER A 59 2.84 3.68 13.12
N PHE A 60 3.86 4.51 13.33
CA PHE A 60 4.36 4.86 14.65
C PHE A 60 3.86 6.23 15.10
N THR A 61 3.78 6.42 16.42
CA THR A 61 3.70 7.74 17.03
C THR A 61 5.03 8.49 16.91
N PRO A 62 5.03 9.84 16.99
CA PRO A 62 6.25 10.65 16.79
C PRO A 62 7.41 10.31 17.74
N ASP A 63 7.08 9.85 18.95
CA ASP A 63 8.03 9.43 19.97
C ASP A 63 8.60 8.00 19.78
N SER A 64 8.17 7.30 18.72
CA SER A 64 8.49 5.88 18.45
C SER A 64 8.02 4.88 19.52
N GLN A 65 7.17 5.27 20.48
CA GLN A 65 6.80 4.39 21.61
C GLN A 65 5.54 3.58 21.36
N LYS A 66 4.68 4.02 20.43
CA LYS A 66 3.38 3.39 20.19
C LYS A 66 3.17 3.11 18.70
N LEU A 67 2.36 2.10 18.43
CA LEU A 67 1.88 1.77 17.09
C LEU A 67 0.45 2.23 16.92
N VAL A 68 0.14 2.80 15.76
CA VAL A 68 -1.22 3.12 15.32
C VAL A 68 -1.58 2.22 14.15
N PHE A 69 -2.72 1.54 14.21
CA PHE A 69 -3.15 0.60 13.17
C PHE A 69 -4.65 0.41 13.20
N ASN A 70 -5.24 -0.04 12.09
CA ASN A 70 -6.61 -0.52 12.07
C ASN A 70 -6.67 -1.96 12.57
N ARG A 71 -7.63 -2.25 13.46
CA ARG A 71 -8.03 -3.61 13.86
C ARG A 71 -9.50 -3.77 13.53
N CYS A 72 -9.81 -4.80 12.77
CA CYS A 72 -11.14 -5.12 12.28
C CYS A 72 -11.57 -6.47 12.86
N GLN A 73 -12.76 -6.53 13.43
CA GLN A 73 -13.38 -7.78 13.86
C GLN A 73 -14.29 -8.31 12.74
N GLU A 74 -14.22 -9.60 12.41
CA GLU A 74 -14.95 -10.19 11.27
C GLU A 74 -16.47 -9.94 11.28
N SER A 75 -17.08 -9.76 12.46
CA SER A 75 -18.52 -9.64 12.65
C SER A 75 -19.03 -8.21 12.95
N ASP A 76 -18.16 -7.21 13.07
CA ASP A 76 -18.54 -5.91 13.63
C ASP A 76 -17.89 -4.74 12.89
N SER A 77 -16.80 -4.19 13.43
CA SER A 77 -16.32 -2.86 13.11
C SER A 77 -14.79 -2.82 13.02
N CYS A 78 -14.30 -1.88 12.20
CA CYS A 78 -12.88 -1.55 12.09
C CYS A 78 -12.58 -0.25 12.86
N TYR A 79 -11.71 -0.32 13.87
CA TYR A 79 -11.32 0.85 14.65
C TYR A 79 -9.83 1.14 14.57
N ILE A 80 -9.48 2.43 14.67
CA ILE A 80 -8.09 2.88 14.78
C ILE A 80 -7.63 2.61 16.21
N HIS A 81 -6.66 1.72 16.36
CA HIS A 81 -6.05 1.35 17.63
C HIS A 81 -4.70 2.03 17.82
N ILE A 82 -4.36 2.29 19.07
CA ILE A 82 -3.04 2.73 19.53
C ILE A 82 -2.55 1.71 20.55
N LEU A 83 -1.42 1.06 20.26
CA LEU A 83 -0.75 0.13 21.15
C LEU A 83 0.53 0.76 21.70
N ASP A 84 0.65 0.82 23.02
CA ASP A 84 1.90 1.13 23.69
C ASP A 84 2.84 -0.08 23.67
N LEU A 85 4.03 0.06 23.06
CA LEU A 85 4.93 -1.08 22.82
C LEU A 85 5.54 -1.66 24.10
N LYS A 86 5.65 -0.84 25.15
CA LYS A 86 6.28 -1.20 26.43
C LYS A 86 5.28 -1.81 27.39
N THR A 87 4.16 -1.13 27.61
CA THR A 87 3.13 -1.55 28.57
C THR A 87 2.13 -2.53 27.97
N LYS A 88 2.10 -2.63 26.63
CA LYS A 88 1.09 -3.37 25.86
C LYS A 88 -0.34 -2.85 26.06
N ALA A 89 -0.49 -1.65 26.63
CA ALA A 89 -1.77 -0.99 26.77
C ALA A 89 -2.34 -0.68 25.38
N LEU A 90 -3.61 -1.03 25.18
CA LEU A 90 -4.31 -0.88 23.92
C LEU A 90 -5.49 0.07 24.09
N SER A 91 -5.57 1.08 23.23
CA SER A 91 -6.67 2.03 23.17
C SER A 91 -7.17 2.19 21.74
N TYR A 92 -8.36 2.74 21.53
CA TYR A 92 -8.91 2.94 20.19
C TYR A 92 -9.81 4.16 20.05
N TYR A 93 -9.84 4.74 18.85
CA TYR A 93 -10.87 5.69 18.44
C TYR A 93 -12.05 4.92 17.86
N ARG A 94 -13.26 5.22 18.35
CA ARG A 94 -14.50 4.64 17.85
C ARG A 94 -15.11 5.57 16.79
N SER A 95 -15.29 5.08 15.57
CA SER A 95 -16.06 5.79 14.55
C SER A 95 -17.56 5.68 14.81
N PRO A 96 -18.38 6.64 14.33
CA PRO A 96 -19.83 6.49 14.24
C PRO A 96 -20.24 5.26 13.43
N ALA A 97 -21.43 4.70 13.69
CA ALA A 97 -21.89 3.45 13.05
C ALA A 97 -22.12 3.53 11.53
N ASP A 98 -22.26 4.75 11.00
CA ASP A 98 -22.43 5.02 9.56
C ASP A 98 -21.10 5.29 8.83
N GLN A 99 -19.97 5.17 9.53
CA GLN A 99 -18.65 5.51 9.03
C GLN A 99 -17.57 4.55 9.51
N GLU A 100 -16.54 4.39 8.67
CA GLU A 100 -15.29 3.72 9.05
C GLU A 100 -14.11 4.67 8.94
N TRP A 101 -13.24 4.62 9.94
CA TRP A 101 -12.03 5.44 10.00
C TRP A 101 -10.79 4.55 9.89
N TYR A 102 -9.88 4.87 8.97
CA TYR A 102 -8.70 4.04 8.73
C TYR A 102 -7.48 4.80 8.23
N ALA A 103 -6.34 4.09 8.20
CA ALA A 103 -5.04 4.60 7.79
C ALA A 103 -4.60 5.86 8.53
N ALA A 104 -4.82 5.87 9.86
CA ALA A 104 -4.50 6.99 10.70
C ALA A 104 -2.99 7.23 10.86
N LYS A 105 -2.61 8.50 10.97
CA LYS A 105 -1.27 8.98 11.29
C LYS A 105 -1.38 10.08 12.34
N ILE A 106 -0.50 10.06 13.34
CA ILE A 106 -0.40 11.13 14.33
C ILE A 106 0.59 12.18 13.84
N SER A 107 0.22 13.45 13.97
CA SER A 107 1.06 14.61 13.67
C SER A 107 2.39 14.60 14.42
N PRO A 108 3.46 15.22 13.91
CA PRO A 108 4.75 15.28 14.58
C PRO A 108 4.70 15.86 16.00
N SER A 109 3.78 16.78 16.30
CA SER A 109 3.58 17.32 17.66
C SER A 109 2.87 16.34 18.61
N GLY A 110 2.19 15.33 18.08
CA GLY A 110 1.37 14.39 18.85
C GLY A 110 -0.05 14.87 19.11
N GLU A 111 -0.44 16.06 18.64
CA GLU A 111 -1.69 16.73 19.03
C GLU A 111 -2.87 16.42 18.11
N GLN A 112 -2.59 16.08 16.86
CA GLN A 112 -3.59 15.81 15.83
C GLN A 112 -3.43 14.44 15.20
N VAL A 113 -4.54 13.88 14.70
CA VAL A 113 -4.61 12.63 13.96
C VAL A 113 -5.27 12.88 12.61
N VAL A 114 -4.61 12.49 11.53
CA VAL A 114 -5.18 12.48 10.18
C VAL A 114 -5.52 11.06 9.79
N PHE A 115 -6.66 10.85 9.12
CA PHE A 115 -7.15 9.53 8.74
C PHE A 115 -8.06 9.63 7.51
N VAL A 116 -8.39 8.47 6.94
CA VAL A 116 -9.41 8.34 5.91
C VAL A 116 -10.74 8.03 6.60
N MET A 117 -11.77 8.80 6.26
CA MET A 117 -13.14 8.59 6.69
C MET A 117 -13.97 8.15 5.49
N ALA A 118 -14.54 6.95 5.54
CA ALA A 118 -15.44 6.45 4.52
C ALA A 118 -16.87 6.33 5.06
N PRO A 119 -17.89 6.69 4.28
CA PRO A 119 -19.29 6.42 4.63
C PRO A 119 -19.53 4.92 4.49
N MET A 120 -19.28 4.17 5.56
CA MET A 120 -19.48 2.73 5.62
C MET A 120 -20.50 2.47 6.73
N THR A 121 -21.75 2.20 6.36
CA THR A 121 -22.73 1.69 7.32
C THR A 121 -22.43 0.21 7.57
N SER A 122 -21.63 -0.10 8.59
CA SER A 122 -21.28 -1.48 8.89
C SER A 122 -22.54 -2.33 9.05
N GLY A 123 -22.70 -3.21 8.09
CA GLY A 123 -23.47 -4.43 8.14
C GLY A 123 -22.79 -5.27 7.08
N TYR A 124 -21.72 -5.95 7.49
CA TYR A 124 -20.92 -6.92 6.73
C TYR A 124 -21.39 -7.03 5.27
N LEU A 125 -20.80 -6.23 4.38
CA LEU A 125 -21.19 -6.26 2.97
C LEU A 125 -21.09 -7.72 2.52
N PRO A 126 -22.18 -8.38 2.10
CA PRO A 126 -22.03 -9.60 1.34
C PRO A 126 -21.09 -9.26 0.19
N LYS A 127 -20.15 -10.16 -0.12
CA LYS A 127 -19.16 -10.03 -1.24
C LYS A 127 -19.79 -9.62 -2.60
N GLU A 128 -21.11 -9.61 -2.64
CA GLU A 128 -22.03 -9.42 -3.75
C GLU A 128 -22.36 -7.94 -4.00
N ASP A 129 -22.35 -7.05 -3.00
CA ASP A 129 -22.63 -5.61 -3.22
C ASP A 129 -21.35 -4.82 -3.53
N LYS A 130 -20.71 -5.20 -4.63
CA LYS A 130 -19.54 -4.47 -5.17
C LYS A 130 -19.89 -3.01 -5.49
N ASN A 131 -21.13 -2.68 -5.80
CA ASN A 131 -21.49 -1.30 -6.14
C ASN A 131 -21.36 -0.39 -4.92
N ARG A 132 -21.80 -0.87 -3.76
CA ARG A 132 -21.65 -0.13 -2.51
C ARG A 132 -20.20 0.04 -2.09
N LEU A 133 -19.36 -0.99 -2.19
CA LEU A 133 -17.92 -0.88 -1.92
C LEU A 133 -17.25 0.24 -2.73
N TYR A 134 -17.58 0.33 -4.03
CA TYR A 134 -17.05 1.37 -4.90
C TYR A 134 -17.63 2.76 -4.57
N SER A 135 -18.89 2.83 -4.15
CA SER A 135 -19.48 4.07 -3.65
C SER A 135 -18.76 4.55 -2.39
N ASP A 136 -18.57 3.68 -1.40
CA ASP A 136 -18.01 4.04 -0.09
C ASP A 136 -16.56 4.52 -0.26
N PHE A 137 -15.74 3.79 -1.02
CA PHE A 137 -14.37 4.23 -1.33
C PHE A 137 -14.31 5.47 -2.25
N GLY A 138 -15.27 5.63 -3.16
CA GLY A 138 -15.35 6.79 -4.04
C GLY A 138 -15.81 8.07 -3.33
N ASN A 139 -16.48 7.92 -2.18
CA ASN A 139 -16.93 9.01 -1.32
C ASN A 139 -16.05 9.20 -0.08
N ALA A 140 -15.01 8.37 0.11
CA ALA A 140 -14.07 8.50 1.21
C ALA A 140 -13.35 9.86 1.17
N GLN A 141 -13.14 10.44 2.34
CA GLN A 141 -12.52 11.74 2.55
C GLN A 141 -11.30 11.62 3.45
N ILE A 142 -10.37 12.56 3.32
CA ILE A 142 -9.35 12.77 4.35
C ILE A 142 -9.99 13.61 5.45
N ALA A 143 -9.82 13.19 6.70
CA ALA A 143 -10.33 13.85 7.89
C ALA A 143 -9.21 14.04 8.91
N ILE A 144 -9.42 14.98 9.83
CA ILE A 144 -8.51 15.29 10.93
C ILE A 144 -9.30 15.41 12.24
N MET A 145 -8.67 15.06 13.35
CA MET A 145 -9.19 15.23 14.71
C MET A 145 -8.04 15.54 15.67
N ASP A 146 -8.37 15.96 16.89
CA ASP A 146 -7.40 16.04 17.99
C ASP A 146 -7.04 14.65 18.51
N ALA A 147 -5.89 14.50 19.16
CA ALA A 147 -5.40 13.22 19.68
C ALA A 147 -6.22 12.65 20.85
N ASN A 148 -7.12 13.41 21.47
CA ASN A 148 -8.13 12.90 22.39
C ASN A 148 -9.41 12.41 21.67
N GLY A 149 -9.50 12.59 20.34
CA GLY A 149 -10.66 12.24 19.54
C GLY A 149 -11.71 13.36 19.38
N SER A 150 -11.48 14.57 19.90
CA SER A 150 -12.37 15.72 19.65
C SER A 150 -12.14 16.37 18.29
N ASN A 151 -13.03 17.30 17.93
CA ASN A 151 -12.89 18.19 16.77
C ASN A 151 -12.68 17.48 15.42
N VAL A 152 -13.37 16.35 15.23
CA VAL A 152 -13.40 15.64 13.95
C VAL A 152 -13.95 16.54 12.84
N ARG A 153 -13.18 16.74 11.77
CA ARG A 153 -13.59 17.51 10.59
C ARG A 153 -12.97 16.97 9.30
N LEU A 154 -13.65 17.20 8.19
CA LEU A 154 -13.15 16.85 6.86
C LEU A 154 -12.08 17.85 6.39
N LEU A 155 -11.08 17.34 5.68
CA LEU A 155 -10.09 18.13 4.95
C LEU A 155 -10.36 18.10 3.43
N THR A 156 -11.09 17.10 2.93
CA THR A 156 -11.47 16.98 1.53
C THR A 156 -12.97 16.83 1.36
N HIS A 157 -13.48 17.27 0.20
CA HIS A 157 -14.90 17.16 -0.17
C HIS A 157 -15.11 16.63 -1.60
N SER A 158 -14.03 16.23 -2.28
CA SER A 158 -14.08 15.74 -3.66
C SER A 158 -14.46 14.26 -3.72
N LYS A 159 -15.00 13.82 -4.86
CA LYS A 159 -15.14 12.39 -5.18
C LYS A 159 -13.80 11.81 -5.63
N GLY A 160 -13.72 10.48 -5.61
CA GLY A 160 -12.53 9.74 -6.01
C GLY A 160 -11.89 9.04 -4.83
N TYR A 161 -11.10 8.03 -5.17
CA TYR A 161 -10.44 7.20 -4.18
C TYR A 161 -9.33 7.99 -3.49
N LYS A 162 -9.28 7.93 -2.15
CA LYS A 162 -8.25 8.59 -1.33
C LYS A 162 -7.69 7.60 -0.33
N MET A 163 -6.38 7.63 -0.12
CA MET A 163 -5.73 6.75 0.85
C MET A 163 -4.48 7.37 1.48
N ALA A 164 -4.06 6.72 2.58
CA ALA A 164 -2.76 6.90 3.21
C ALA A 164 -2.36 8.37 3.44
N PRO A 165 -3.21 9.17 4.12
CA PRO A 165 -2.82 10.52 4.49
C PRO A 165 -1.63 10.47 5.46
N ASN A 166 -0.75 11.46 5.35
CA ASN A 166 0.41 11.60 6.21
C ASN A 166 0.71 13.08 6.43
N PHE A 167 1.11 13.44 7.65
CA PHE A 167 1.52 14.81 7.94
C PHE A 167 2.88 15.11 7.31
N SER A 168 3.11 16.38 6.98
CA SER A 168 4.45 16.92 6.81
C SER A 168 5.18 16.99 8.15
N TRP A 169 6.50 17.05 8.15
CA TRP A 169 7.30 17.09 9.38
C TRP A 169 7.09 18.38 10.18
N SER A 170 6.74 19.48 9.52
CA SER A 170 6.30 20.71 10.21
C SER A 170 4.89 20.62 10.79
N GLY A 171 4.10 19.60 10.45
CA GLY A 171 2.70 19.48 10.83
C GLY A 171 1.75 20.47 10.14
N LYS A 172 2.23 21.27 9.18
CA LYS A 172 1.43 22.29 8.49
C LYS A 172 0.67 21.77 7.27
N LYS A 173 1.02 20.59 6.79
CA LYS A 173 0.45 20.01 5.57
C LYS A 173 0.13 18.54 5.73
N VAL A 174 -0.76 18.05 4.89
CA VAL A 174 -1.07 16.63 4.75
C VAL A 174 -0.84 16.20 3.30
N ILE A 175 -0.04 15.17 3.07
CA ILE A 175 0.10 14.50 1.78
C ILE A 175 -0.74 13.23 1.76
N PHE A 176 -1.37 12.91 0.63
CA PHE A 176 -2.17 11.71 0.46
C PHE A 176 -2.16 11.25 -1.00
N ALA A 177 -2.55 10.01 -1.25
CA ALA A 177 -2.74 9.52 -2.62
C ALA A 177 -4.22 9.65 -3.01
N GLN A 178 -4.48 10.12 -4.23
CA GLN A 178 -5.82 10.17 -4.80
C GLN A 178 -5.83 9.66 -6.24
N GLY A 179 -6.93 8.99 -6.62
CA GLY A 179 -7.13 8.48 -7.97
C GLY A 179 -8.61 8.35 -8.36
N ASP A 180 -8.82 7.94 -9.60
CA ASP A 180 -10.15 7.76 -10.18
C ASP A 180 -10.77 6.43 -9.75
N MET A 181 -12.07 6.44 -9.50
CA MET A 181 -12.83 5.21 -9.29
C MET A 181 -12.97 4.43 -10.61
N ARG A 182 -12.66 3.14 -10.57
CA ARG A 182 -12.97 2.24 -11.68
C ARG A 182 -14.44 1.81 -11.63
N LYS A 183 -14.92 1.19 -12.70
CA LYS A 183 -16.26 0.60 -12.72
C LYS A 183 -16.31 -0.64 -11.80
N PRO A 184 -17.45 -0.90 -11.11
CA PRO A 184 -17.65 -2.14 -10.37
C PRO A 184 -17.29 -3.38 -11.18
N GLY A 185 -16.60 -4.33 -10.55
CA GLY A 185 -16.11 -5.54 -11.22
C GLY A 185 -14.74 -5.42 -11.87
N SER A 186 -14.11 -4.24 -11.84
CA SER A 186 -12.70 -4.08 -12.24
C SER A 186 -11.76 -4.85 -11.29
N LYS A 187 -10.57 -5.23 -11.79
CA LYS A 187 -9.55 -5.94 -10.99
C LYS A 187 -9.04 -5.12 -9.79
N THR A 188 -9.04 -3.80 -9.90
CA THR A 188 -8.74 -2.86 -8.83
C THR A 188 -9.89 -1.87 -8.66
N ILE A 189 -10.01 -1.26 -7.48
CA ILE A 189 -11.05 -0.27 -7.18
C ILE A 189 -10.74 1.11 -7.80
N ALA A 190 -9.45 1.42 -7.98
CA ALA A 190 -9.00 2.72 -8.46
C ALA A 190 -7.94 2.63 -9.59
N SER A 191 -7.71 3.76 -10.23
CA SER A 191 -6.68 4.02 -11.26
C SER A 191 -6.13 5.43 -11.15
N HIS A 192 -5.06 5.71 -11.89
CA HIS A 192 -4.49 7.05 -12.05
C HIS A 192 -4.16 7.69 -10.69
N LEU A 193 -3.47 6.92 -9.85
CA LEU A 193 -3.07 7.39 -8.53
C LEU A 193 -1.93 8.40 -8.66
N ASP A 194 -2.07 9.50 -7.93
CA ASP A 194 -1.08 10.56 -7.82
C ASP A 194 -1.06 11.12 -6.39
N ALA A 195 0.04 11.77 -6.02
CA ALA A 195 0.18 12.46 -4.74
C ALA A 195 -0.52 13.81 -4.75
N TYR A 196 -1.21 14.14 -3.67
CA TYR A 196 -1.88 15.40 -3.42
C TYR A 196 -1.46 15.95 -2.05
N GLU A 197 -1.52 17.26 -1.90
CA GLU A 197 -1.19 18.01 -0.69
C GLU A 197 -2.40 18.83 -0.26
N ILE A 198 -2.59 18.93 1.06
CA ILE A 198 -3.51 19.86 1.73
C ILE A 198 -2.68 20.77 2.61
N ASP A 199 -2.82 22.08 2.44
CA ASP A 199 -2.32 23.08 3.38
C ASP A 199 -3.33 23.21 4.54
N LEU A 200 -2.90 22.99 5.78
CA LEU A 200 -3.82 22.99 6.93
C LEU A 200 -4.17 24.38 7.44
N GLU A 201 -3.43 25.42 7.04
CA GLU A 201 -3.69 26.81 7.44
C GLU A 201 -4.85 27.41 6.64
N ASN A 202 -4.86 27.18 5.33
CA ASN A 202 -5.85 27.77 4.42
C ASN A 202 -6.77 26.75 3.73
N GLY A 203 -6.54 25.44 3.91
CA GLY A 203 -7.35 24.37 3.33
C GLY A 203 -7.13 24.16 1.82
N HIS A 204 -6.12 24.80 1.22
CA HIS A 204 -5.82 24.65 -0.20
C HIS A 204 -5.35 23.24 -0.52
N ILE A 205 -5.96 22.64 -1.55
CA ILE A 205 -5.61 21.31 -2.04
C ILE A 205 -4.94 21.43 -3.40
N GLN A 206 -3.79 20.80 -3.57
CA GLN A 206 -3.11 20.74 -4.87
C GLN A 206 -2.61 19.34 -5.18
N ARG A 207 -2.56 19.02 -6.47
CA ARG A 207 -1.94 17.79 -6.96
C ARG A 207 -0.43 17.99 -7.11
N LEU A 208 0.36 17.10 -6.52
CA LEU A 208 1.83 17.15 -6.55
C LEU A 208 2.44 16.33 -7.70
N THR A 209 1.79 15.26 -8.16
CA THR A 209 2.29 14.43 -9.27
C THR A 209 1.23 14.22 -10.36
N ASN A 210 1.64 13.84 -11.57
CA ASN A 210 0.71 13.53 -12.67
C ASN A 210 1.24 12.39 -13.54
N PHE A 211 1.62 11.28 -12.90
CA PHE A 211 2.14 10.09 -13.57
C PHE A 211 1.07 8.99 -13.72
N ARG A 212 -0.09 9.19 -13.07
CA ARG A 212 -1.24 8.29 -13.15
C ARG A 212 -0.85 6.84 -12.86
N PHE A 213 -0.17 6.62 -11.73
CA PHE A 213 0.30 5.29 -11.35
C PHE A 213 -0.87 4.30 -11.28
N PHE A 214 -0.61 3.06 -11.72
CA PHE A 214 -1.54 1.95 -11.59
C PHE A 214 -1.75 1.57 -10.12
N GLN A 215 -0.65 1.53 -9.35
CA GLN A 215 -0.68 1.43 -7.89
C GLN A 215 0.24 2.47 -7.28
N MET A 216 -0.11 2.94 -6.09
CA MET A 216 0.71 3.88 -5.33
C MET A 216 0.66 3.47 -3.86
N GLY A 217 1.83 3.46 -3.21
CA GLY A 217 1.97 3.25 -1.78
C GLY A 217 1.67 4.53 -0.98
N ARG A 218 2.27 4.66 0.20
CA ARG A 218 2.00 5.74 1.14
C ARG A 218 2.94 6.92 0.85
N PRO A 219 2.47 8.05 0.29
CA PRO A 219 3.33 9.20 0.12
C PRO A 219 3.73 9.79 1.48
N SER A 220 4.95 10.31 1.59
CA SER A 220 5.43 10.94 2.83
C SER A 220 6.47 12.01 2.55
N TYR A 221 6.48 13.08 3.33
CA TYR A 221 7.54 14.09 3.24
C TYR A 221 8.85 13.57 3.82
N LEU A 222 9.95 14.07 3.26
CA LEU A 222 11.25 14.01 3.92
C LEU A 222 11.40 15.17 4.91
N PRO A 223 12.27 15.04 5.95
CA PRO A 223 12.51 16.11 6.89
C PRO A 223 12.81 17.45 6.20
N GLY A 224 12.16 18.51 6.67
CA GLY A 224 12.26 19.86 6.09
C GLY A 224 11.23 20.17 5.00
N ASP A 225 10.34 19.23 4.65
CA ASP A 225 9.13 19.43 3.81
C ASP A 225 9.37 19.95 2.38
N LYS A 226 10.62 19.92 1.90
CA LYS A 226 10.99 20.32 0.53
C LYS A 226 10.90 19.18 -0.48
N GLN A 227 10.89 17.95 0.02
CA GLN A 227 10.85 16.74 -0.79
C GLN A 227 9.86 15.75 -0.20
N PHE A 228 9.36 14.86 -1.04
CA PHE A 228 8.51 13.75 -0.63
C PHE A 228 8.85 12.49 -1.41
N VAL A 229 8.57 11.35 -0.80
CA VAL A 229 8.76 10.03 -1.39
C VAL A 229 7.42 9.43 -1.77
N VAL A 230 7.44 8.67 -2.86
CA VAL A 230 6.29 7.91 -3.37
C VAL A 230 6.77 6.52 -3.75
N ASP A 231 5.99 5.52 -3.41
CA ASP A 231 6.09 4.18 -4.00
C ASP A 231 5.05 4.12 -5.13
N GLY A 232 5.45 3.98 -6.39
CA GLY A 232 4.56 4.07 -7.55
C GLY A 232 4.82 2.96 -8.55
N ASP A 233 3.77 2.28 -9.00
CA ASP A 233 3.85 1.19 -9.97
C ASP A 233 3.03 1.49 -11.23
N GLY A 234 3.52 1.03 -12.38
CA GLY A 234 2.84 1.16 -13.65
C GLY A 234 2.41 2.60 -14.00
N PRO A 235 3.34 3.57 -14.09
CA PRO A 235 3.00 4.91 -14.59
C PRO A 235 2.43 4.81 -16.00
N SER A 236 1.31 5.48 -16.23
CA SER A 236 0.68 5.55 -17.57
C SER A 236 0.89 6.91 -18.24
N LYS A 237 1.59 7.84 -17.58
CA LYS A 237 1.92 9.15 -18.11
C LYS A 237 3.39 9.44 -17.87
N PHE A 238 4.09 9.83 -18.93
CA PHE A 238 5.50 10.19 -18.91
C PHE A 238 5.68 11.63 -19.41
N PRO A 239 6.55 12.44 -18.77
CA PRO A 239 6.84 13.80 -19.25
C PRO A 239 7.32 13.79 -20.70
N GLY A 240 6.79 14.70 -21.51
CA GLY A 240 7.14 14.83 -22.93
C GLY A 240 6.52 13.79 -23.87
N ILE A 241 5.68 12.87 -23.37
CA ILE A 241 5.00 11.85 -24.19
C ILE A 241 3.49 12.14 -24.22
N ALA A 242 2.88 12.09 -25.41
CA ALA A 242 1.44 12.33 -25.58
C ALA A 242 0.58 11.19 -25.02
N GLU A 243 -0.55 11.52 -24.37
CA GLU A 243 -1.40 10.55 -23.63
C GLU A 243 -2.07 9.47 -24.50
N ASN A 244 -2.14 9.67 -25.82
CA ASN A 244 -2.82 8.77 -26.77
C ASN A 244 -1.84 7.92 -27.61
N ASP A 245 -0.56 7.88 -27.25
CA ASP A 245 0.43 7.08 -27.96
C ASP A 245 0.30 5.59 -27.59
N ILE A 246 -0.05 4.77 -28.59
CA ILE A 246 -0.23 3.31 -28.50
C ILE A 246 1.05 2.61 -28.01
N SER A 247 2.21 3.27 -28.08
CA SER A 247 3.50 2.79 -27.57
C SER A 247 3.63 2.80 -26.04
N THR A 248 2.66 3.32 -25.28
CA THR A 248 2.78 3.47 -23.82
C THR A 248 3.10 2.16 -23.09
N ILE A 249 2.60 1.01 -23.57
CA ILE A 249 2.93 -0.30 -22.97
C ILE A 249 4.40 -0.67 -23.21
N ASP A 250 4.93 -0.41 -24.41
CA ASP A 250 6.32 -0.73 -24.73
C ASP A 250 7.28 0.25 -24.07
N ILE A 251 6.89 1.51 -23.93
CA ILE A 251 7.58 2.51 -23.11
C ILE A 251 7.62 2.05 -21.66
N LEU A 252 6.49 1.63 -21.08
CA LEU A 252 6.42 1.14 -19.72
C LEU A 252 7.33 -0.07 -19.52
N ARG A 253 7.29 -1.07 -20.41
CA ARG A 253 8.16 -2.25 -20.33
C ARG A 253 9.63 -1.88 -20.45
N ALA A 254 9.98 -0.96 -21.35
CA ALA A 254 11.36 -0.47 -21.50
C ALA A 254 11.80 0.28 -20.25
N PHE A 255 10.93 1.10 -19.66
CA PHE A 255 11.14 1.83 -18.42
C PHE A 255 11.36 0.89 -17.23
N GLU A 256 10.44 -0.05 -17.01
CA GLU A 256 10.52 -1.09 -15.98
C GLU A 256 11.81 -1.91 -16.10
N LYS A 257 12.19 -2.28 -17.34
CA LYS A 257 13.43 -3.00 -17.59
C LYS A 257 14.66 -2.14 -17.29
N LYS A 258 14.69 -0.89 -17.76
CA LYS A 258 15.79 0.07 -17.54
C LYS A 258 16.03 0.27 -16.04
N HIS A 259 14.96 0.42 -15.27
CA HIS A 259 15.02 0.72 -13.83
C HIS A 259 14.86 -0.50 -12.93
N ARG A 260 14.97 -1.72 -13.47
CA ARG A 260 14.84 -3.00 -12.75
C ARG A 260 13.58 -3.08 -11.88
N ASN A 261 12.47 -2.50 -12.36
CA ASN A 261 11.19 -2.39 -11.67
C ASN A 261 11.26 -1.64 -10.34
N SER A 262 12.19 -0.70 -10.18
CA SER A 262 12.16 0.20 -9.03
C SER A 262 10.91 1.09 -9.08
N GLN A 263 10.21 1.15 -7.95
CA GLN A 263 8.97 1.88 -7.72
C GLN A 263 9.19 3.04 -6.73
N PHE A 264 10.41 3.22 -6.22
CA PHE A 264 10.74 4.26 -5.24
C PHE A 264 11.06 5.57 -5.95
N TYR A 265 10.27 6.63 -5.71
CA TYR A 265 10.52 7.97 -6.26
C TYR A 265 10.75 9.00 -5.16
N ILE A 266 11.57 10.00 -5.47
CA ILE A 266 11.76 11.21 -4.66
C ILE A 266 11.43 12.41 -5.54
N PHE A 267 10.52 13.26 -5.08
CA PHE A 267 10.09 14.45 -5.79
C PHE A 267 10.39 15.70 -4.94
N ASN A 268 10.65 16.82 -5.61
CA ASN A 268 10.74 18.13 -4.97
C ASN A 268 9.36 18.80 -4.99
N VAL A 269 9.01 19.46 -3.90
CA VAL A 269 7.75 20.22 -3.79
C VAL A 269 7.85 21.48 -4.66
N GLY A 270 6.78 21.80 -5.39
CA GLY A 270 6.68 23.05 -6.18
C GLY A 270 7.42 23.03 -7.51
N THR A 271 8.00 21.90 -7.91
CA THR A 271 8.64 21.75 -9.23
C THR A 271 7.97 20.64 -10.01
N GLU A 272 7.62 20.91 -11.27
CA GLU A 272 7.19 19.85 -12.17
C GLU A 272 8.39 18.96 -12.54
N ALA A 273 8.22 17.65 -12.40
CA ALA A 273 9.26 16.69 -12.71
C ALA A 273 9.45 16.59 -14.23
N GLN A 274 10.64 16.95 -14.71
CA GLN A 274 11.00 16.91 -16.13
C GLN A 274 11.19 15.49 -16.67
N ALA A 275 11.43 14.53 -15.78
CA ALA A 275 11.52 13.11 -16.09
C ALA A 275 11.03 12.30 -14.89
N LEU A 276 10.52 11.10 -15.14
CA LEU A 276 10.21 10.13 -14.11
C LEU A 276 11.43 9.21 -13.95
N GLU A 277 12.15 9.32 -12.84
CA GLU A 277 13.38 8.56 -12.60
C GLU A 277 13.33 7.98 -11.17
N PRO A 278 13.14 6.66 -11.01
CA PRO A 278 13.10 6.02 -9.70
C PRO A 278 14.50 5.95 -9.09
N LYS A 279 14.55 5.90 -7.76
CA LYS A 279 15.78 5.67 -6.98
C LYS A 279 16.05 4.20 -6.79
N PHE A 280 17.26 3.89 -6.35
CA PHE A 280 17.68 2.54 -5.96
C PHE A 280 17.56 1.48 -7.07
N ASP A 281 17.64 1.90 -8.33
CA ASP A 281 17.51 1.02 -9.50
C ASP A 281 18.75 0.15 -9.76
N GLN A 282 19.79 0.26 -8.93
CA GLN A 282 20.86 -0.75 -8.84
C GLN A 282 20.36 -2.06 -8.19
N LEU A 283 19.27 -2.00 -7.43
CA LEU A 283 18.59 -3.15 -6.82
C LEU A 283 17.29 -3.44 -7.56
N LYS A 284 16.88 -4.71 -7.61
CA LYS A 284 15.65 -5.09 -8.31
C LYS A 284 14.43 -4.83 -7.43
N GLY A 285 13.43 -4.15 -7.97
CA GLY A 285 12.12 -4.02 -7.34
C GLY A 285 12.10 -3.20 -6.05
N ALA A 286 12.92 -2.14 -5.96
CA ALA A 286 12.94 -1.26 -4.80
C ALA A 286 11.56 -0.60 -4.59
N LYS A 287 10.96 -0.79 -3.42
CA LYS A 287 9.58 -0.37 -3.09
C LYS A 287 9.34 -0.21 -1.59
N SER A 288 8.12 0.16 -1.21
CA SER A 288 7.71 0.45 0.19
C SER A 288 8.54 1.57 0.78
N SER A 289 8.47 2.73 0.14
CA SER A 289 9.23 3.92 0.53
C SER A 289 8.85 4.41 1.92
N MET A 290 9.86 4.61 2.76
CA MET A 290 9.75 5.09 4.14
C MET A 290 10.93 6.00 4.45
N ALA A 291 10.78 6.89 5.44
CA ALA A 291 11.84 7.76 5.90
C ALA A 291 11.77 7.97 7.42
N ASP A 292 12.93 8.12 8.06
CA ASP A 292 13.02 8.53 9.46
C ASP A 292 13.18 10.05 9.62
N ALA A 293 13.21 10.53 10.87
CA ALA A 293 13.35 11.95 11.19
C ALA A 293 14.74 12.51 10.89
N GLN A 294 15.75 11.66 10.63
CA GLN A 294 17.09 12.07 10.20
C GLN A 294 17.18 12.18 8.68
N GLY A 295 16.17 11.71 7.95
CA GLY A 295 16.13 11.71 6.49
C GLY A 295 16.76 10.47 5.86
N ASN A 296 17.05 9.44 6.65
CA ASN A 296 17.46 8.15 6.10
C ASN A 296 16.25 7.49 5.42
N LEU A 297 16.49 6.87 4.27
CA LEU A 297 15.47 6.25 3.45
C LEU A 297 15.47 4.75 3.66
N TYR A 298 14.29 4.17 3.80
CA TYR A 298 14.11 2.74 3.98
C TYR A 298 13.24 2.19 2.86
N PHE A 299 13.61 1.02 2.35
CA PHE A 299 12.91 0.38 1.25
C PHE A 299 13.20 -1.11 1.22
N ARG A 300 12.32 -1.85 0.55
CA ARG A 300 12.51 -3.28 0.29
C ARG A 300 12.99 -3.49 -1.13
N ALA A 301 13.99 -4.34 -1.33
CA ALA A 301 14.47 -4.69 -2.67
C ALA A 301 15.10 -6.09 -2.71
N GLN A 302 15.25 -6.63 -3.92
CA GLN A 302 15.97 -7.88 -4.18
C GLN A 302 17.40 -7.56 -4.66
N PRO A 303 18.46 -8.05 -3.99
CA PRO A 303 19.84 -7.85 -4.45
C PRO A 303 20.11 -8.50 -5.82
N SER A 304 19.61 -9.72 -6.03
CA SER A 304 19.65 -10.43 -7.31
C SER A 304 18.34 -11.16 -7.59
N SER A 305 18.16 -11.73 -8.78
CA SER A 305 16.94 -12.47 -9.14
C SER A 305 16.74 -13.76 -8.33
N ALA A 306 17.80 -14.31 -7.76
CA ALA A 306 17.75 -15.53 -6.94
C ALA A 306 17.67 -15.22 -5.43
N ASP A 307 17.99 -13.99 -5.02
CA ASP A 307 18.02 -13.60 -3.62
C ASP A 307 16.65 -13.22 -3.08
N ARG A 308 16.48 -13.42 -1.78
CA ARG A 308 15.28 -12.97 -1.05
C ARG A 308 15.24 -11.45 -0.95
N VAL A 309 14.02 -10.93 -0.77
CA VAL A 309 13.79 -9.51 -0.51
C VAL A 309 14.40 -9.14 0.85
N LYS A 310 15.18 -8.07 0.87
CA LYS A 310 15.77 -7.50 2.09
C LYS A 310 15.17 -6.13 2.38
N LEU A 311 15.29 -5.69 3.63
CA LEU A 311 15.13 -4.29 4.00
C LEU A 311 16.47 -3.59 3.82
N TYR A 312 16.46 -2.43 3.17
CA TYR A 312 17.61 -1.56 3.01
C TYR A 312 17.38 -0.24 3.73
N ARG A 313 18.47 0.35 4.22
CA ARG A 313 18.55 1.75 4.65
C ARG A 313 19.59 2.45 3.80
N SER A 314 19.22 3.56 3.19
CA SER A 314 20.17 4.54 2.65
C SER A 314 20.26 5.69 3.63
N ASP A 315 21.47 5.99 4.11
CA ASP A 315 21.68 7.21 4.88
C ASP A 315 21.63 8.46 3.96
N THR A 316 21.69 9.65 4.56
CA THR A 316 21.67 10.92 3.83
C THR A 316 22.89 11.17 2.94
N LYS A 317 23.96 10.36 3.08
CA LYS A 317 25.16 10.39 2.25
C LYS A 317 25.13 9.34 1.13
N GLY A 318 24.12 8.46 1.13
CA GLY A 318 23.95 7.38 0.15
C GLY A 318 24.59 6.06 0.54
N SER A 319 25.13 5.91 1.76
CA SER A 319 25.61 4.62 2.26
C SER A 319 24.45 3.67 2.52
N LEU A 320 24.62 2.41 2.13
CA LEU A 320 23.58 1.38 2.22
C LEU A 320 23.87 0.35 3.29
N ASP A 321 22.91 0.16 4.19
CA ASP A 321 22.82 -0.99 5.09
C ASP A 321 21.67 -1.90 4.67
N SER A 322 21.71 -3.17 5.07
CA SER A 322 20.62 -4.09 4.79
C SER A 322 20.41 -5.13 5.89
N TRP A 323 19.17 -5.60 6.02
CA TRP A 323 18.75 -6.64 6.95
C TRP A 323 17.95 -7.71 6.22
N GLU A 324 18.20 -8.95 6.60
CA GLU A 324 17.36 -10.07 6.18
C GLU A 324 15.97 -9.96 6.81
N LEU A 325 14.96 -10.22 6.00
CA LEU A 325 13.58 -10.29 6.46
C LEU A 325 13.20 -11.76 6.72
N PRO A 326 12.40 -12.04 7.76
CA PRO A 326 11.88 -13.37 8.00
C PRO A 326 11.03 -13.82 6.81
N ASN A 327 10.90 -15.14 6.63
CA ASN A 327 10.17 -15.73 5.51
C ASN A 327 8.66 -15.58 5.70
N MET A 328 8.15 -14.37 5.52
CA MET A 328 6.74 -14.01 5.62
C MET A 328 6.38 -13.02 4.52
N GLN A 329 5.12 -13.07 4.07
CA GLN A 329 4.59 -12.04 3.19
C GLN A 329 4.30 -10.78 4.00
N LEU A 330 4.88 -9.64 3.62
CA LEU A 330 4.63 -8.36 4.30
C LEU A 330 3.57 -7.57 3.53
N TRP A 331 2.50 -7.18 4.22
CA TRP A 331 1.43 -6.37 3.64
C TRP A 331 1.64 -4.88 3.88
N PHE A 332 1.77 -4.46 5.14
CA PHE A 332 2.07 -3.09 5.53
C PHE A 332 3.37 -3.04 6.30
N SER A 333 4.13 -1.97 6.14
CA SER A 333 5.36 -1.76 6.88
C SER A 333 5.63 -0.29 7.12
N GLU A 334 6.28 0.02 8.24
CA GLU A 334 6.66 1.39 8.60
C GLU A 334 7.99 1.38 9.37
N ILE A 335 8.79 2.44 9.21
CA ILE A 335 9.93 2.73 10.06
C ILE A 335 9.52 3.72 11.16
N SER A 336 9.98 3.51 12.38
CA SER A 336 9.79 4.46 13.47
C SER A 336 10.56 5.75 13.23
N PRO A 337 10.08 6.93 13.68
CA PRO A 337 10.73 8.22 13.47
C PRO A 337 12.21 8.30 13.90
N ASN A 338 12.62 7.55 14.92
CA ASN A 338 14.02 7.45 15.36
C ASN A 338 14.87 6.42 14.60
N GLY A 339 14.35 5.83 13.52
CA GLY A 339 15.07 4.89 12.64
C GLY A 339 15.42 3.53 13.26
N ARG A 340 14.92 3.22 14.47
CA ARG A 340 15.30 2.01 15.22
C ARG A 340 14.39 0.82 14.97
N LEU A 341 13.08 1.04 14.92
CA LEU A 341 12.09 -0.03 14.86
C LEU A 341 11.46 -0.10 13.47
N PHE A 342 11.39 -1.31 12.91
CA PHE A 342 10.66 -1.61 11.69
C PHE A 342 9.44 -2.45 12.04
N ALA A 343 8.25 -1.87 11.87
CA ALA A 343 6.98 -2.55 12.15
C ALA A 343 6.38 -3.10 10.86
N VAL A 344 5.74 -4.27 10.97
CA VAL A 344 5.16 -4.97 9.83
C VAL A 344 3.84 -5.59 10.22
N ILE A 345 2.86 -5.51 9.33
CA ILE A 345 1.72 -6.42 9.30
C ILE A 345 2.01 -7.51 8.26
N SER A 346 2.10 -8.77 8.72
CA SER A 346 2.28 -9.94 7.86
C SER A 346 0.99 -10.27 7.10
N ARG A 347 1.05 -11.14 6.09
CA ARG A 347 -0.13 -11.72 5.46
C ARG A 347 -0.23 -13.18 5.84
N ALA A 348 -1.43 -13.59 6.23
CA ALA A 348 -1.84 -14.98 6.37
C ALA A 348 -1.36 -15.83 5.19
N VAL A 349 -0.61 -16.90 5.47
CA VAL A 349 -0.04 -17.78 4.43
C VAL A 349 -1.09 -18.78 3.96
N TYR A 350 -1.96 -19.24 4.85
CA TYR A 350 -3.03 -20.18 4.54
C TYR A 350 -4.44 -19.55 4.69
N PRO A 351 -5.43 -20.00 3.89
CA PRO A 351 -6.82 -19.59 4.08
C PRO A 351 -7.29 -19.95 5.51
N GLY A 352 -7.66 -18.95 6.30
CA GLY A 352 -8.08 -19.10 7.71
C GLY A 352 -7.07 -18.58 8.72
N ASP A 353 -5.81 -18.36 8.34
CA ASP A 353 -4.86 -17.63 9.18
C ASP A 353 -5.23 -16.13 9.20
N LEU A 354 -5.00 -15.48 10.33
CA LEU A 354 -5.10 -14.02 10.45
C LEU A 354 -3.73 -13.40 10.23
N ASN A 355 -3.70 -12.14 9.81
CA ASN A 355 -2.45 -11.42 9.81
C ASN A 355 -1.99 -11.10 11.24
N SER A 356 -0.69 -10.90 11.43
CA SER A 356 -0.09 -10.56 12.71
C SER A 356 0.79 -9.32 12.59
N ILE A 357 1.02 -8.67 13.73
CA ILE A 357 1.91 -7.50 13.83
C ILE A 357 3.27 -7.98 14.33
N HIS A 358 4.34 -7.58 13.64
CA HIS A 358 5.71 -7.82 14.06
C HIS A 358 6.47 -6.50 14.19
N VAL A 359 7.43 -6.45 15.11
CA VAL A 359 8.36 -5.34 15.27
C VAL A 359 9.78 -5.89 15.25
N PHE A 360 10.66 -5.22 14.51
CA PHE A 360 12.07 -5.54 14.38
C PHE A 360 12.94 -4.41 14.91
N ASP A 361 13.78 -4.69 15.90
CA ASP A 361 14.81 -3.76 16.36
C ASP A 361 16.03 -3.86 15.43
N LEU A 362 16.22 -2.84 14.58
CA LEU A 362 17.29 -2.80 13.58
C LEU A 362 18.69 -2.71 14.18
N ALA A 363 18.82 -2.18 15.40
CA ALA A 363 20.11 -2.11 16.09
C ALA A 363 20.45 -3.45 16.77
N GLY A 364 19.44 -4.10 17.36
CA GLY A 364 19.61 -5.37 18.07
C GLY A 364 19.47 -6.62 17.21
N GLY A 365 18.95 -6.51 15.99
CA GLY A 365 18.66 -7.64 15.12
C GLY A 365 17.57 -8.58 15.67
N LYS A 366 16.68 -8.07 16.54
CA LYS A 366 15.66 -8.88 17.21
C LYS A 366 14.27 -8.66 16.61
N TRP A 367 13.64 -9.75 16.17
CA TRP A 367 12.25 -9.80 15.73
C TRP A 367 11.32 -10.21 16.88
N GLU A 368 10.19 -9.53 17.03
CA GLU A 368 9.13 -9.83 17.99
C GLU A 368 7.78 -9.84 17.28
N GLU A 369 7.00 -10.91 17.45
CA GLU A 369 5.57 -10.88 17.15
C GLU A 369 4.82 -10.23 18.32
N ILE A 370 3.96 -9.27 18.01
CA ILE A 370 3.22 -8.51 19.00
C ILE A 370 1.91 -9.23 19.31
N SER A 371 1.83 -9.78 20.52
CA SER A 371 0.57 -10.24 21.09
C SER A 371 -0.27 -9.03 21.54
N LEU A 372 -1.47 -8.90 20.99
CA LEU A 372 -2.41 -7.85 21.38
C LEU A 372 -3.33 -8.33 22.51
N PRO A 373 -3.68 -7.47 23.47
CA PRO A 373 -4.71 -7.78 24.44
C PRO A 373 -6.07 -7.93 23.76
N ALA A 374 -6.94 -8.75 24.34
CA ALA A 374 -8.33 -8.89 23.93
C ALA A 374 -9.08 -7.57 24.14
N ASP A 375 -8.91 -6.96 25.31
CA ASP A 375 -9.55 -5.71 25.69
C ASP A 375 -8.78 -4.48 25.20
N ALA A 376 -9.53 -3.45 24.82
CA ALA A 376 -9.01 -2.15 24.46
C ALA A 376 -9.85 -1.05 25.10
N ASN A 377 -9.20 0.05 25.52
CA ASN A 377 -9.89 1.17 26.14
C ASN A 377 -10.30 2.22 25.09
N PRO A 378 -11.56 2.69 25.08
CA PRO A 378 -11.95 3.76 24.17
C PRO A 378 -11.22 5.06 24.53
N ILE A 379 -10.66 5.73 23.54
CA ILE A 379 -10.19 7.11 23.64
C ILE A 379 -11.43 8.00 23.58
N LYS A 380 -11.60 8.87 24.59
CA LYS A 380 -12.73 9.77 24.71
C LYS A 380 -12.24 11.22 24.73
N PRO A 381 -12.98 12.16 24.10
CA PRO A 381 -12.74 13.60 24.17
C PRO A 381 -12.53 14.15 25.57
#